data_AF-A0AAN4YMQ7-F1
#
_entry.id   AF-A0AAN4YMQ7-F1
#
_cell.length_a   1.000
_cell.length_b   1.000
_cell.length_c   1.000
_cell.angle_alpha   90.00
_cell.angle_beta   90.00
_cell.angle_gamma   90.00
#
_symmetry.space_group_name_H-M   'P 1'
#
loop_
_entity.id
_entity.type
_entity.pdbx_description
1 polymer ?
#
loop_
_entity_poly.entity_id
_entity_poly.type
_entity_poly.pdbx_seq_one_letter_code
_entity_poly.pdbx_strand_id
1 'polypeptide(L)'
;MNSVSPNPSNYQGFHNEWSQPCLQTQPVIQYDYGKTLSEGEFVDIGYLNRPPNVLLTALTKLISRNELEGSSLPRQVADMGKKYPRKCQEWKYQEVENDQLFVESFRHPDIDRSCKDIHCAESEDRLVSRKPRRSTDPVVHCGLIASGNQVMRDAVTREKLRKKHGVLCFEMEAAGLSNNFPCLVVRGICDYSDSHKNKRWQPYAAAVSAAFTKELLQFIPVVQLERAHRVSFMTKKS
;
A
#
# COMPACT_ATOMS: atom_id res chain seq x y z
N MET A 1 33.53 1.09 -37.20
CA MET A 1 33.52 1.50 -35.78
C MET A 1 32.21 2.22 -35.53
N ASN A 2 31.17 1.48 -35.15
CA ASN A 2 29.86 1.98 -34.73
C ASN A 2 29.10 0.77 -34.16
N SER A 3 28.90 0.75 -32.84
CA SER A 3 28.10 -0.24 -32.10
C SER A 3 28.14 0.17 -30.62
N VAL A 4 27.11 0.25 -29.80
CA VAL A 4 25.66 -0.04 -29.84
C VAL A 4 25.07 0.81 -28.70
N SER A 5 23.81 1.21 -28.83
CA SER A 5 22.98 1.97 -27.88
C SER A 5 23.02 1.49 -26.42
N PRO A 6 22.54 2.35 -25.51
CA PRO A 6 21.50 1.87 -24.59
C PRO A 6 20.27 2.76 -24.68
N ASN A 7 19.13 2.13 -24.96
CA ASN A 7 17.81 2.71 -24.85
C ASN A 7 17.30 2.40 -23.42
N PRO A 8 17.14 3.38 -22.52
CA PRO A 8 16.53 3.17 -21.20
C PRO A 8 15.05 3.56 -21.25
N SER A 9 14.31 3.04 -22.23
CA SER A 9 12.86 2.99 -22.18
C SER A 9 12.44 1.84 -21.27
N ASN A 10 12.14 2.15 -20.01
CA ASN A 10 11.04 1.58 -19.19
C ASN A 10 11.31 1.71 -17.68
N TYR A 11 11.36 2.94 -17.17
CA TYR A 11 10.87 3.22 -15.82
C TYR A 11 9.32 3.21 -15.87
N GLN A 12 8.73 2.02 -15.98
CA GLN A 12 7.29 1.80 -15.73
C GLN A 12 7.08 1.64 -14.21
N GLY A 13 7.43 2.70 -13.47
CA GLY A 13 7.09 2.82 -12.05
C GLY A 13 5.65 3.32 -11.92
N PHE A 14 4.77 2.48 -11.40
CA PHE A 14 3.47 2.84 -10.80
C PHE A 14 2.38 3.45 -11.68
N HIS A 15 2.41 3.25 -13.00
CA HIS A 15 1.27 3.63 -13.85
C HIS A 15 0.88 2.55 -14.88
N ASN A 16 -0.31 1.99 -14.65
CA ASN A 16 -1.25 1.40 -15.62
C ASN A 16 -1.08 -0.07 -16.07
N GLU A 17 -0.27 -0.90 -15.41
CA GLU A 17 -0.16 -2.34 -15.76
C GLU A 17 -0.57 -3.33 -14.64
N TRP A 18 -1.31 -2.85 -13.63
CA TRP A 18 -1.75 -3.70 -12.51
C TRP A 18 -3.24 -4.02 -12.56
N SER A 19 -3.70 -4.57 -13.69
CA SER A 19 -4.92 -5.37 -13.71
C SER A 19 -4.53 -6.85 -13.79
N GLN A 20 -3.83 -7.35 -12.77
CA GLN A 20 -3.78 -8.79 -12.55
C GLN A 20 -5.07 -9.22 -11.88
N PRO A 21 -5.66 -10.38 -12.24
CA PRO A 21 -6.80 -10.93 -11.51
C PRO A 21 -6.43 -11.01 -10.03
N CYS A 22 -7.32 -10.56 -9.13
CA CYS A 22 -7.12 -10.59 -7.67
C CYS A 22 -7.02 -12.01 -7.07
N LEU A 23 -6.69 -13.02 -7.89
CA LEU A 23 -6.61 -14.45 -7.58
C LEU A 23 -5.19 -14.89 -7.20
N GLN A 24 -4.36 -14.00 -6.63
CA GLN A 24 -3.12 -14.46 -6.01
C GLN A 24 -3.45 -15.28 -4.76
N THR A 25 -2.81 -16.44 -4.65
CA THR A 25 -3.07 -17.46 -3.63
C THR A 25 -2.70 -17.03 -2.21
N GLN A 26 -1.84 -16.02 -2.07
CA GLN A 26 -1.28 -15.53 -0.81
C GLN A 26 -1.09 -14.00 -0.87
N PRO A 27 -1.96 -13.20 -0.22
CA PRO A 27 -1.93 -11.74 -0.37
C PRO A 27 -0.95 -11.04 0.56
N VAL A 28 -0.36 -11.75 1.52
CA VAL A 28 0.59 -11.16 2.47
C VAL A 28 1.76 -12.10 2.72
N ILE A 29 2.98 -11.55 2.67
CA ILE A 29 4.21 -12.20 3.11
C ILE A 29 4.78 -11.48 4.32
N GLN A 30 5.35 -12.21 5.28
CA GLN A 30 6.20 -11.63 6.30
C GLN A 30 7.64 -11.57 5.80
N TYR A 31 8.29 -10.40 5.83
CA TYR A 31 9.62 -10.21 5.26
C TYR A 31 10.77 -10.18 6.30
N ASP A 32 10.46 -10.18 7.61
CA ASP A 32 11.42 -10.01 8.70
C ASP A 32 11.50 -11.21 9.68
N TYR A 33 11.13 -12.41 9.24
CA TYR A 33 11.19 -13.61 10.07
C TYR A 33 12.65 -14.12 10.18
N GLY A 34 13.21 -14.26 11.40
CA GLY A 34 14.53 -14.87 11.65
C GLY A 34 15.46 -14.11 12.63
N LYS A 35 16.46 -14.81 13.20
CA LYS A 35 17.51 -14.20 14.06
C LYS A 35 18.64 -13.61 13.20
N THR A 36 19.13 -12.43 13.62
CA THR A 36 20.24 -11.69 13.02
C THR A 36 21.52 -12.52 12.94
N LEU A 37 21.84 -13.02 11.75
CA LEU A 37 23.18 -13.49 11.43
C LEU A 37 23.87 -12.39 10.60
N SER A 38 24.73 -11.65 11.30
CA SER A 38 25.95 -10.93 10.89
C SER A 38 26.08 -10.13 9.59
N GLU A 39 25.28 -10.28 8.53
CA GLU A 39 25.63 -9.72 7.20
C GLU A 39 24.43 -9.22 6.37
N GLY A 40 23.41 -8.63 7.01
CA GLY A 40 22.45 -7.77 6.29
C GLY A 40 21.54 -8.44 5.25
N GLU A 41 21.57 -9.77 5.14
CA GLU A 41 20.61 -10.53 4.33
C GLU A 41 19.53 -11.14 5.23
N PHE A 42 18.35 -10.52 5.24
CA PHE A 42 17.12 -11.15 5.72
C PHE A 42 16.09 -11.15 4.61
N VAL A 43 15.61 -12.33 4.20
CA VAL A 43 14.21 -12.55 3.82
C VAL A 43 13.89 -14.06 3.97
N ASP A 44 13.55 -14.52 5.18
CA ASP A 44 12.77 -15.76 5.31
C ASP A 44 11.30 -15.38 5.13
N ILE A 45 10.59 -16.06 4.23
CA ILE A 45 9.25 -15.66 3.78
C ILE A 45 8.23 -16.56 4.44
N GLY A 46 7.55 -16.02 5.44
CA GLY A 46 6.30 -16.59 5.95
C GLY A 46 5.13 -16.15 5.07
N TYR A 47 4.26 -17.07 4.68
CA TYR A 47 3.01 -16.74 3.99
C TYR A 47 1.86 -16.69 5.00
N LEU A 48 1.04 -15.65 4.94
CA LEU A 48 -0.13 -15.55 5.81
C LEU A 48 -1.32 -16.34 5.25
N ASN A 49 -2.26 -16.68 6.12
CA ASN A 49 -3.50 -17.38 5.77
C ASN A 49 -4.25 -16.68 4.63
N ARG A 50 -4.78 -17.49 3.69
CA ARG A 50 -5.59 -17.00 2.57
C ARG A 50 -6.87 -16.32 3.08
N PRO A 51 -7.31 -15.18 2.48
CA PRO A 51 -8.57 -14.55 2.84
C PRO A 51 -9.75 -15.51 2.62
N PRO A 52 -10.78 -15.48 3.50
CA PRO A 52 -12.01 -16.23 3.31
C PRO A 52 -12.65 -16.00 1.92
N ASN A 53 -13.19 -17.05 1.30
CA ASN A 53 -13.82 -16.99 -0.02
C ASN A 53 -14.96 -15.96 -0.10
N VAL A 54 -15.68 -15.73 1.00
CA VAL A 54 -16.71 -14.70 1.07
C VAL A 54 -16.15 -13.30 0.82
N LEU A 55 -14.96 -12.99 1.37
CA LEU A 55 -14.29 -11.71 1.16
C LEU A 55 -13.76 -11.60 -0.29
N LEU A 56 -13.18 -12.69 -0.81
CA LEU A 56 -12.69 -12.71 -2.20
C LEU A 56 -13.84 -12.54 -3.22
N THR A 57 -14.99 -13.14 -2.95
CA THR A 57 -16.19 -13.00 -3.80
C THR A 57 -16.72 -11.57 -3.74
N ALA A 58 -16.81 -10.98 -2.55
CA ALA A 58 -17.23 -9.58 -2.38
C ALA A 58 -16.26 -8.62 -3.10
N LEU A 59 -14.96 -8.84 -2.95
CA LEU A 59 -13.91 -8.07 -3.62
C LEU A 59 -14.03 -8.14 -5.15
N THR A 60 -14.19 -9.35 -5.69
CA THR A 60 -14.34 -9.57 -7.13
C THR A 60 -15.57 -8.83 -7.69
N LYS A 61 -16.70 -8.89 -6.97
CA LYS A 61 -17.93 -8.16 -7.36
C LYS A 61 -17.72 -6.65 -7.34
N LEU A 62 -17.08 -6.13 -6.29
CA LEU A 62 -16.81 -4.69 -6.15
C LEU A 62 -15.90 -4.19 -7.28
N ILE A 63 -14.82 -4.92 -7.59
CA ILE A 63 -13.90 -4.54 -8.65
C ILE A 63 -14.60 -4.57 -10.01
N SER A 64 -15.36 -5.63 -10.30
CA SER A 64 -16.13 -5.74 -11.55
C SER A 64 -17.12 -4.58 -11.70
N ARG A 65 -17.77 -4.16 -10.62
CA ARG A 65 -18.64 -2.97 -10.62
C ARG A 65 -17.85 -1.69 -10.91
N ASN A 66 -16.71 -1.50 -10.24
CA ASN A 66 -15.90 -0.29 -10.41
C ASN A 66 -15.33 -0.18 -11.84
N GLU A 67 -15.03 -1.30 -12.50
CA GLU A 67 -14.61 -1.32 -13.91
C GLU A 67 -15.73 -0.89 -14.87
N LEU A 68 -16.98 -1.28 -14.58
CA LEU A 68 -18.14 -0.99 -15.44
C LEU A 68 -18.74 0.39 -15.19
N GLU A 69 -18.84 0.82 -13.94
CA GLU A 69 -19.59 2.01 -13.52
C GLU A 69 -18.68 3.15 -13.02
N GLY A 70 -17.38 2.89 -12.83
CA GLY A 70 -16.45 3.79 -12.16
C GLY A 70 -16.47 3.62 -10.62
N SER A 71 -15.40 4.13 -9.99
CA SER A 71 -15.22 4.05 -8.53
C SER A 71 -16.09 5.08 -7.80
N SER A 72 -16.80 4.65 -6.76
CA SER A 72 -17.57 5.56 -5.92
C SER A 72 -16.72 6.20 -4.80
N LEU A 73 -15.45 5.78 -4.65
CA LEU A 73 -14.53 6.23 -3.61
C LEU A 73 -14.38 7.75 -3.52
N PRO A 74 -14.20 8.51 -4.62
CA PRO A 74 -14.06 9.97 -4.52
C PRO A 74 -15.27 10.61 -3.85
N ARG A 75 -16.49 10.16 -4.23
CA ARG A 75 -17.74 10.62 -3.62
C ARG A 75 -17.81 10.23 -2.14
N GLN A 76 -17.46 8.99 -1.79
CA GLN A 76 -17.51 8.54 -0.40
C GLN A 76 -16.57 9.32 0.51
N VAL A 77 -15.33 9.58 0.06
CA VAL A 77 -14.36 10.37 0.81
C VAL A 77 -14.84 11.82 0.95
N ALA A 78 -15.41 12.41 -0.11
CA ALA A 78 -16.01 13.74 -0.03
C ALA A 78 -17.18 13.79 0.97
N ASP A 79 -18.05 12.78 0.98
CA ASP A 79 -19.17 12.69 1.92
C ASP A 79 -18.70 12.47 3.37
N MET A 80 -17.61 11.73 3.58
CA MET A 80 -16.94 11.65 4.88
C MET A 80 -16.50 13.04 5.34
N GLY A 81 -15.85 13.82 4.47
CA GLY A 81 -15.43 15.19 4.76
C GLY A 81 -16.59 16.12 5.13
N LYS A 82 -17.72 16.03 4.41
CA LYS A 82 -18.95 16.78 4.75
C LYS A 82 -19.52 16.38 6.10
N LYS A 83 -19.54 15.07 6.40
CA LYS A 83 -20.08 14.53 7.66
C LYS A 83 -19.23 14.88 8.87
N TYR A 84 -17.91 15.00 8.70
CA TYR A 84 -16.96 15.33 9.77
C TYR A 84 -16.11 16.56 9.41
N PRO A 85 -16.67 17.79 9.49
CA PRO A 85 -16.00 19.01 9.03
C PRO A 85 -14.63 19.26 9.68
N ARG A 86 -14.45 18.87 10.96
CA ARG A 86 -13.17 19.00 11.68
C ARG A 86 -12.02 18.18 11.05
N LYS A 87 -12.34 17.13 10.29
CA LYS A 87 -11.37 16.25 9.61
C LYS A 87 -11.36 16.42 8.09
N CYS A 88 -12.25 17.26 7.56
CA CYS A 88 -12.46 17.45 6.13
C CYS A 88 -11.18 17.84 5.38
N GLN A 89 -10.33 18.69 5.95
CA GLN A 89 -9.08 19.10 5.29
C GLN A 89 -8.01 18.00 5.28
N GLU A 90 -8.00 17.13 6.30
CA GLU A 90 -7.04 16.03 6.40
C GLU A 90 -7.37 14.90 5.40
N TRP A 91 -8.65 14.71 5.07
CA TRP A 91 -9.13 13.62 4.20
C TRP A 91 -9.21 14.01 2.72
N LYS A 92 -8.55 15.09 2.30
CA LYS A 92 -8.46 15.47 0.89
C LYS A 92 -7.19 14.94 0.25
N TYR A 93 -7.25 14.81 -1.08
CA TYR A 93 -6.07 14.62 -1.90
C TYR A 93 -5.04 15.71 -1.59
N GLN A 94 -3.77 15.35 -1.52
CA GLN A 94 -2.71 16.24 -1.01
C GLN A 94 -1.97 17.00 -2.11
N GLU A 95 -2.49 17.00 -3.33
CA GLU A 95 -1.89 17.62 -4.52
C GLU A 95 -0.59 16.96 -5.01
N VAL A 96 -0.31 17.11 -6.31
CA VAL A 96 0.79 16.41 -7.00
C VAL A 96 2.17 16.89 -6.55
N GLU A 97 2.28 18.13 -6.10
CA GLU A 97 3.54 18.72 -5.63
C GLU A 97 4.01 18.08 -4.31
N ASN A 98 3.09 17.50 -3.55
CA ASN A 98 3.39 16.77 -2.32
C ASN A 98 3.57 15.26 -2.55
N ASP A 99 3.44 14.81 -3.80
CA ASP A 99 3.69 13.43 -4.21
C ASP A 99 5.11 13.28 -4.78
N GLN A 100 6.08 13.09 -3.88
CA GLN A 100 7.50 13.08 -4.21
C GLN A 100 8.06 11.67 -4.05
N LEU A 101 8.41 11.03 -5.17
CA LEU A 101 9.13 9.76 -5.19
C LEU A 101 10.61 10.03 -5.45
N PHE A 102 11.46 9.69 -4.49
CA PHE A 102 12.91 9.81 -4.63
C PHE A 102 13.51 8.61 -5.37
N VAL A 103 14.62 8.85 -6.07
CA VAL A 103 15.41 7.80 -6.70
C VAL A 103 15.93 6.83 -5.65
N GLU A 104 16.00 5.55 -6.00
CA GLU A 104 16.32 4.45 -5.08
C GLU A 104 17.65 4.65 -4.33
N SER A 105 18.65 5.24 -5.01
CA SER A 105 19.99 5.49 -4.48
C SER A 105 20.08 6.68 -3.53
N PHE A 106 19.07 7.55 -3.49
CA PHE A 106 19.08 8.72 -2.62
C PHE A 106 18.55 8.34 -1.25
N ARG A 107 19.45 8.31 -0.25
CA ARG A 107 19.09 8.11 1.16
C ARG A 107 18.98 9.45 1.85
N HIS A 108 17.96 9.57 2.71
CA HIS A 108 17.74 10.76 3.52
C HIS A 108 18.94 10.98 4.46
N PRO A 109 19.65 12.11 4.37
CA PRO A 109 20.86 12.38 5.15
C PRO A 109 20.70 12.31 6.67
N ASP A 110 19.54 12.70 7.19
CA ASP A 110 19.26 12.76 8.62
C ASP A 110 17.81 12.33 8.91
N ILE A 111 17.62 11.14 9.48
CA ILE A 111 16.29 10.53 9.66
C ILE A 111 15.38 11.26 10.68
N ASP A 112 15.94 12.17 11.47
CA ASP A 112 15.25 12.93 12.50
C ASP A 112 14.79 14.31 12.00
N ARG A 113 15.35 14.78 10.88
CA ARG A 113 14.92 16.01 10.21
C ARG A 113 13.91 15.72 9.10
N SER A 114 13.07 16.70 8.79
CA SER A 114 12.13 16.56 7.68
C SER A 114 12.82 16.82 6.34
N CYS A 115 12.28 16.24 5.26
CA CYS A 115 12.75 16.51 3.89
C CYS A 115 12.73 18.00 3.52
N LYS A 116 11.87 18.80 4.16
CA LYS A 116 11.79 20.24 3.96
C LYS A 116 12.97 20.96 4.60
N ASP A 117 13.41 20.52 5.78
CA ASP A 117 14.50 21.17 6.51
C ASP A 117 15.86 20.96 5.85
N ILE A 118 16.00 19.89 5.06
CA ILE A 118 17.24 19.53 4.37
C ILE A 118 17.09 19.56 2.84
N HIS A 119 15.98 20.09 2.36
CA HIS A 119 15.80 20.40 0.94
C HIS A 119 15.99 19.19 0.00
N CYS A 120 15.47 18.03 0.40
CA CYS A 120 15.64 16.77 -0.34
C CYS A 120 15.19 16.86 -1.80
N ALA A 121 14.10 17.59 -2.05
CA ALA A 121 13.42 17.69 -3.34
C ALA A 121 13.84 18.89 -4.21
N GLU A 122 14.88 19.64 -3.83
CA GLU A 122 15.34 20.80 -4.63
C GLU A 122 16.03 20.40 -5.94
N SER A 123 16.62 19.21 -5.98
CA SER A 123 17.39 18.73 -7.12
C SER A 123 16.57 17.71 -7.90
N GLU A 124 16.30 17.99 -9.17
CA GLU A 124 15.44 17.15 -10.02
C GLU A 124 16.03 15.75 -10.25
N ASP A 125 17.35 15.59 -10.20
CA ASP A 125 18.06 14.31 -10.31
C ASP A 125 17.77 13.34 -9.15
N ARG A 126 17.24 13.85 -8.03
CA ARG A 126 16.85 13.05 -6.86
C ARG A 126 15.42 12.55 -6.94
N LEU A 127 14.60 13.09 -7.84
CA LEU A 127 13.20 12.71 -8.00
C LEU A 127 13.03 11.82 -9.22
N VAL A 128 12.15 10.82 -9.08
CA VAL A 128 11.76 9.97 -10.20
C VAL A 128 10.76 10.74 -11.07
N SER A 129 11.12 10.98 -12.33
CA SER A 129 10.19 11.52 -13.32
C SER A 129 9.07 10.53 -13.62
N ARG A 130 7.82 10.99 -13.51
CA ARG A 130 6.61 10.17 -13.68
C ARG A 130 5.64 10.84 -14.64
N LYS A 131 4.92 10.02 -15.42
CA LYS A 131 3.84 10.51 -16.27
C LYS A 131 2.73 11.11 -15.40
N PRO A 132 2.15 12.26 -15.78
CA PRO A 132 1.01 12.83 -15.07
C PRO A 132 -0.14 11.81 -14.96
N ARG A 133 -0.80 11.76 -13.79
CA ARG A 133 -1.98 10.92 -13.61
C ARG A 133 -3.13 11.47 -14.46
N ARG A 134 -3.95 10.58 -15.01
CA ARG A 134 -5.17 10.96 -15.76
C ARG A 134 -6.27 11.53 -14.86
N SER A 135 -6.26 11.16 -13.59
CA SER A 135 -7.20 11.61 -12.55
C SER A 135 -6.51 11.62 -11.18
N THR A 136 -7.04 12.43 -10.26
CA THR A 136 -6.68 12.44 -8.84
C THR A 136 -7.45 11.39 -8.04
N ASP A 137 -8.34 10.63 -8.67
CA ASP A 137 -9.15 9.63 -7.99
C ASP A 137 -8.29 8.49 -7.40
N PRO A 138 -8.70 7.93 -6.25
CA PRO A 138 -8.09 6.72 -5.72
C PRO A 138 -8.20 5.55 -6.70
N VAL A 139 -7.11 4.82 -6.85
CA VAL A 139 -7.03 3.59 -7.65
C VAL A 139 -6.85 2.41 -6.71
N VAL A 140 -7.61 1.35 -6.94
CA VAL A 140 -7.52 0.10 -6.17
C VAL A 140 -6.53 -0.82 -6.85
N HIS A 141 -5.56 -1.33 -6.09
CA HIS A 141 -4.61 -2.33 -6.54
C HIS A 141 -4.78 -3.62 -5.72
N CYS A 142 -4.86 -4.75 -6.40
CA CYS A 142 -4.82 -6.08 -5.80
C CYS A 142 -3.43 -6.69 -5.97
N GLY A 143 -2.81 -7.14 -4.90
CA GLY A 143 -1.58 -7.91 -4.97
C GLY A 143 -0.93 -8.11 -3.61
N LEU A 144 0.33 -8.51 -3.66
CA LEU A 144 1.06 -8.93 -2.48
C LEU A 144 1.45 -7.74 -1.58
N ILE A 145 1.14 -7.85 -0.29
CA ILE A 145 1.55 -6.93 0.75
C ILE A 145 2.70 -7.56 1.56
N ALA A 146 3.80 -6.85 1.76
CA ALA A 146 4.85 -7.29 2.66
C ALA A 146 4.61 -6.73 4.06
N SER A 147 4.57 -7.60 5.06
CA SER A 147 4.36 -7.26 6.46
C SER A 147 5.62 -7.52 7.28
N GLY A 148 5.92 -6.68 8.26
CA GLY A 148 7.03 -6.92 9.18
C GLY A 148 6.96 -6.08 10.45
N ASN A 149 7.70 -6.43 11.48
CA ASN A 149 7.68 -5.72 12.76
C ASN A 149 8.45 -4.38 12.73
N GLN A 150 9.13 -4.08 11.62
CA GLN A 150 9.85 -2.83 11.41
C GLN A 150 9.28 -2.03 10.23
N VAL A 151 9.39 -0.70 10.31
CA VAL A 151 9.02 0.18 9.19
C VAL A 151 10.04 -0.02 8.07
N MET A 152 9.57 -0.38 6.87
CA MET A 152 10.42 -0.36 5.67
C MET A 152 10.82 1.09 5.34
N ARG A 153 12.13 1.38 5.39
CA ARG A 153 12.70 2.71 5.13
C ARG A 153 13.89 2.70 4.17
N ASP A 154 14.09 1.60 3.45
CA ASP A 154 15.22 1.42 2.55
C ASP A 154 14.70 1.13 1.14
N ALA A 155 14.80 2.13 0.26
CA ALA A 155 14.28 2.05 -1.11
C ALA A 155 14.91 0.90 -1.92
N VAL A 156 16.17 0.56 -1.63
CA VAL A 156 16.91 -0.52 -2.31
C VAL A 156 16.32 -1.88 -1.94
N THR A 157 16.13 -2.12 -0.65
CA THR A 157 15.52 -3.34 -0.12
C THR A 157 14.08 -3.47 -0.60
N ARG A 158 13.31 -2.37 -0.54
CA ARG A 158 11.96 -2.30 -1.09
C ARG A 158 11.91 -2.72 -2.55
N GLU A 159 12.81 -2.18 -3.38
CA GLU A 159 12.85 -2.49 -4.81
C GLU A 159 13.31 -3.93 -5.10
N LYS A 160 14.27 -4.45 -4.33
CA LYS A 160 14.66 -5.87 -4.38
C LYS A 160 13.45 -6.78 -4.11
N LEU A 161 12.68 -6.50 -3.06
CA LEU A 161 11.49 -7.27 -2.70
C LEU A 161 10.37 -7.14 -3.75
N ARG A 162 10.16 -5.93 -4.28
CA ARG A 162 9.21 -5.68 -5.39
C ARG A 162 9.57 -6.51 -6.62
N LYS A 163 10.84 -6.48 -7.07
CA LYS A 163 11.31 -7.23 -8.25
C LYS A 163 11.25 -8.74 -8.03
N LYS A 164 11.64 -9.20 -6.83
CA LYS A 164 11.75 -10.64 -6.53
C LYS A 164 10.39 -11.30 -6.28
N HIS A 165 9.47 -10.60 -5.62
CA HIS A 165 8.21 -11.19 -5.13
C HIS A 165 6.94 -10.51 -5.67
N GLY A 166 7.07 -9.39 -6.38
CA GLY A 166 5.89 -8.63 -6.83
C GLY A 166 5.16 -7.90 -5.70
N VAL A 167 5.85 -7.57 -4.60
CA VAL A 167 5.27 -6.80 -3.47
C VAL A 167 4.80 -5.44 -3.97
N LEU A 168 3.56 -5.09 -3.66
CA LEU A 168 2.96 -3.80 -4.01
C LEU A 168 3.10 -2.75 -2.90
N CYS A 169 3.04 -3.16 -1.63
CA CYS A 169 3.20 -2.24 -0.51
C CYS A 169 3.74 -2.94 0.74
N PHE A 170 4.19 -2.13 1.70
CA PHE A 170 4.75 -2.56 2.98
C PHE A 170 3.88 -2.05 4.13
N GLU A 171 3.69 -2.87 5.16
CA GLU A 171 2.97 -2.51 6.39
C GLU A 171 3.53 -3.28 7.59
N MET A 172 3.01 -3.01 8.80
CA MET A 172 3.62 -3.53 10.04
C MET A 172 2.73 -4.39 10.93
N GLU A 173 1.45 -4.55 10.59
CA GLU A 173 0.49 -5.11 11.53
C GLU A 173 -0.02 -6.49 11.12
N ALA A 174 -0.08 -6.82 9.82
CA ALA A 174 -0.67 -8.08 9.36
C ALA A 174 0.15 -9.31 9.79
N ALA A 175 1.47 -9.19 9.93
CA ALA A 175 2.37 -10.26 10.38
C ALA A 175 1.99 -10.77 11.77
N GLY A 176 1.48 -9.91 12.66
CA GLY A 176 1.04 -10.29 14.00
C GLY A 176 -0.33 -10.98 14.06
N LEU A 177 -1.14 -10.88 13.02
CA LEU A 177 -2.47 -11.51 12.92
C LEU A 177 -2.41 -12.94 12.35
N SER A 178 -1.23 -13.32 11.85
CA SER A 178 -1.11 -14.13 10.63
C SER A 178 -1.38 -15.62 10.76
N ASN A 179 -1.19 -16.22 11.92
CA ASN A 179 -1.37 -17.68 12.08
C ASN A 179 -2.74 -18.08 12.60
N ASN A 180 -3.53 -17.15 13.14
CA ASN A 180 -4.78 -17.51 13.86
C ASN A 180 -6.06 -16.92 13.25
N PHE A 181 -5.96 -16.08 12.21
CA PHE A 181 -7.15 -15.41 11.66
C PHE A 181 -7.08 -15.21 10.13
N PRO A 182 -7.88 -15.96 9.36
CA PRO A 182 -8.04 -15.71 7.92
C PRO A 182 -8.69 -14.34 7.67
N CYS A 183 -7.97 -13.41 7.03
CA CYS A 183 -8.46 -12.05 6.78
C CYS A 183 -8.07 -11.53 5.38
N LEU A 184 -8.79 -10.49 4.93
CA LEU A 184 -8.38 -9.67 3.80
C LEU A 184 -7.81 -8.36 4.36
N VAL A 185 -6.62 -7.98 3.92
CA VAL A 185 -5.96 -6.74 4.33
C VAL A 185 -6.25 -5.65 3.30
N VAL A 186 -6.73 -4.50 3.77
CA VAL A 186 -6.95 -3.30 2.95
C VAL A 186 -6.05 -2.18 3.47
N ARG A 187 -5.21 -1.62 2.59
CA ARG A 187 -4.28 -0.54 2.92
C ARG A 187 -4.47 0.65 1.99
N GLY A 188 -4.46 1.84 2.57
CA GLY A 188 -4.25 3.08 1.82
C GLY A 188 -2.76 3.39 1.80
N ILE A 189 -2.23 3.80 0.64
CA ILE A 189 -0.81 4.14 0.47
C ILE A 189 -0.56 5.56 0.98
N CYS A 190 0.39 5.73 1.88
CA CYS A 190 0.70 7.03 2.51
C CYS A 190 2.17 7.44 2.41
N ASP A 191 3.05 6.55 1.97
CA ASP A 191 4.45 6.84 1.70
C ASP A 191 5.02 5.83 0.68
N TYR A 192 6.27 6.04 0.30
CA TYR A 192 7.00 5.19 -0.64
C TYR A 192 7.85 4.11 0.02
N SER A 193 7.71 3.91 1.34
CA SER A 193 8.52 2.96 2.11
C SER A 193 10.03 3.14 1.90
N ASP A 194 10.45 4.41 1.85
CA ASP A 194 11.84 4.82 1.76
C ASP A 194 12.25 5.63 3.00
N SER A 195 13.44 6.23 2.97
CA SER A 195 13.95 7.02 4.08
C SER A 195 13.28 8.40 4.22
N HIS A 196 12.46 8.83 3.26
CA HIS A 196 11.90 10.18 3.17
C HIS A 196 10.53 10.26 3.84
N LYS A 197 10.53 10.22 5.18
CA LYS A 197 9.29 10.24 5.98
C LYS A 197 8.40 11.43 5.61
N ASN A 198 7.16 11.14 5.23
CA ASN A 198 6.12 12.14 5.02
C ASN A 198 4.78 11.65 5.57
N LYS A 199 4.28 12.28 6.64
CA LYS A 199 3.00 11.89 7.27
C LYS A 199 1.77 12.55 6.64
N ARG A 200 1.96 13.47 5.68
CA ARG A 200 0.89 14.28 5.09
C ARG A 200 -0.23 13.43 4.47
N TRP A 201 0.12 12.33 3.81
CA TRP A 201 -0.82 11.46 3.12
C TRP A 201 -1.56 10.49 4.05
N GLN A 202 -1.12 10.31 5.30
CA GLN A 202 -1.71 9.31 6.20
C GLN A 202 -3.21 9.49 6.44
N PRO A 203 -3.73 10.71 6.73
CA PRO A 203 -5.16 10.85 6.97
C PRO A 203 -6.00 10.61 5.71
N TYR A 204 -5.53 11.06 4.54
CA TYR A 204 -6.18 10.80 3.26
C TYR A 204 -6.19 9.30 2.93
N ALA A 205 -5.04 8.64 3.04
CA ALA A 205 -4.89 7.21 2.81
C ALA A 205 -5.80 6.38 3.74
N ALA A 206 -5.91 6.77 5.01
CA ALA A 206 -6.81 6.15 5.97
C ALA A 206 -8.28 6.33 5.57
N ALA A 207 -8.68 7.53 5.14
CA ALA A 207 -10.05 7.79 4.68
C ALA A 207 -10.42 6.97 3.43
N VAL A 208 -9.51 6.90 2.45
CA VAL A 208 -9.68 6.08 1.24
C VAL A 208 -9.82 4.59 1.59
N SER A 209 -8.95 4.07 2.45
CA SER A 209 -9.01 2.67 2.91
C SER A 209 -10.32 2.36 3.64
N ALA A 210 -10.76 3.28 4.51
CA ALA A 210 -12.03 3.13 5.23
C ALA A 210 -13.24 3.18 4.28
N ALA A 211 -13.24 4.09 3.31
CA ALA A 211 -14.29 4.18 2.29
C ALA A 211 -14.36 2.90 1.44
N PHE A 212 -13.21 2.39 0.99
CA PHE A 212 -13.16 1.13 0.25
C PHE A 212 -13.62 -0.06 1.09
N THR A 213 -13.19 -0.14 2.34
CA THR A 213 -13.61 -1.20 3.25
C THR A 213 -15.12 -1.16 3.47
N LYS A 214 -15.70 0.04 3.63
CA LYS A 214 -17.15 0.21 3.73
C LYS A 214 -17.87 -0.29 2.48
N GLU A 215 -17.40 0.04 1.28
CA GLU A 215 -17.95 -0.48 0.03
C GLU A 215 -17.88 -2.00 -0.02
N LEU A 216 -16.70 -2.57 0.26
CA LEU A 216 -16.49 -4.01 0.25
C LEU A 216 -17.49 -4.75 1.15
N LEU A 217 -17.72 -4.24 2.36
CA LEU A 217 -18.66 -4.82 3.31
C LEU A 217 -20.11 -4.84 2.78
N GLN A 218 -20.49 -3.91 1.90
CA GLN A 218 -21.83 -3.88 1.29
C GLN A 218 -22.05 -5.04 0.29
N PHE A 219 -20.98 -5.68 -0.19
CA PHE A 219 -21.04 -6.85 -1.08
C PHE A 219 -21.00 -8.18 -0.32
N ILE A 220 -20.87 -8.16 1.01
CA ILE A 220 -20.90 -9.37 1.85
C ILE A 220 -22.37 -9.69 2.21
N PRO A 221 -22.89 -10.88 1.86
CA PRO A 221 -24.24 -11.27 2.23
C PRO A 221 -24.41 -11.36 3.76
N VAL A 222 -25.50 -10.81 4.30
CA VAL A 222 -25.79 -10.81 5.75
C VAL A 222 -25.82 -12.23 6.34
N VAL A 223 -26.35 -13.21 5.61
CA VAL A 223 -26.42 -14.62 6.03
C VAL A 223 -25.01 -15.22 6.28
N GLN A 224 -23.98 -14.69 5.64
CA GLN A 224 -22.59 -15.13 5.86
C GLN A 224 -21.95 -14.49 7.10
N LEU A 225 -22.44 -13.31 7.53
CA LEU A 225 -21.98 -12.67 8.78
C LEU A 225 -22.44 -13.44 10.03
N GLU A 226 -23.62 -14.06 9.97
CA GLU A 226 -24.18 -14.84 11.08
C GLU A 226 -23.44 -16.18 11.31
N ARG A 227 -22.79 -16.71 10.26
CA ARG A 227 -22.02 -17.96 10.30
C ARG A 227 -20.54 -17.76 10.60
N ALA A 228 -20.04 -16.53 10.57
CA ALA A 228 -18.65 -16.24 10.84
C ALA A 228 -18.37 -16.33 12.35
N HIS A 229 -17.35 -17.11 12.74
CA HIS A 229 -16.88 -17.10 14.12
C HIS A 229 -16.36 -15.70 14.48
N ARG A 230 -16.98 -15.08 15.48
CA ARG A 230 -16.54 -13.77 15.99
C ARG A 230 -15.19 -13.94 16.70
N VAL A 231 -14.29 -12.99 16.48
CA VAL A 231 -13.03 -12.91 17.22
C VAL A 231 -13.36 -12.54 18.67
N SER A 232 -13.15 -13.47 19.60
CA SER A 232 -13.05 -13.12 21.02
C SER A 232 -11.69 -12.47 21.25
N PHE A 233 -11.68 -11.19 21.65
CA PHE A 233 -10.45 -10.44 21.90
C PHE A 233 -9.54 -11.16 22.91
N MET A 234 -8.37 -11.62 22.46
CA MET A 234 -7.30 -12.16 23.30
C MET A 234 -6.41 -11.06 23.90
N THR A 235 -6.99 -9.97 24.41
CA THR A 235 -6.22 -8.99 25.18
C THR A 235 -6.16 -9.41 26.66
N LYS A 236 -5.46 -10.52 26.95
CA LYS A 236 -4.80 -10.64 28.25
C LYS A 236 -3.40 -10.07 28.07
N LYS A 237 -3.26 -8.77 28.38
CA LYS A 237 -1.94 -8.20 28.68
C LYS A 237 -1.36 -9.02 29.83
N SER A 238 -0.21 -9.64 29.59
CA SER A 238 0.70 -10.11 30.65
C SER A 238 1.61 -8.96 31.03
#